data_AF-A0AA42ZJG4-F1
#
_entry.id   AF-A0AA42ZJG4-F1
#
_cell.length_a   1.000
_cell.length_b   1.000
_cell.length_c   1.000
_cell.angle_alpha   90.00
_cell.angle_beta   90.00
_cell.angle_gamma   90.00
#
_symmetry.space_group_name_H-M   'P 1'
#
loop_
_entity.id
_entity.type
_entity.pdbx_description
1 polymer ?
#
loop_
_entity_poly.entity_id
_entity_poly.type
_entity_poly.pdbx_seq_one_letter_code
_entity_poly.pdbx_strand_id
1 'polypeptide(L)'
;MVVPTDVQVAFITGALFVDLGRRHIVSEHSASPERSRLAYCRFRNLSVIYAALFLTPVIAVFFSAWPAWETQYWCLQAEQLRGDGLLSLLAGLYLIGLVLAAYLGNWLAFRWLVSGKGHLIRPVYLAVGAVTTVIFLIKWPAPIRLGSAAQFQTDPNAMPYIWQDTQFFVMFLALLAYCAVPYVVVFFRVRR
;
A
#
# COMPACT_ATOMS: atom_id res chain seq x y z
N MET A 1 17.03 9.95 4.36
CA MET A 1 16.76 8.50 4.27
C MET A 1 15.25 8.34 4.12
N VAL A 2 14.78 7.90 2.95
CA VAL A 2 13.34 7.70 2.71
C VAL A 2 12.87 6.50 3.51
N VAL A 3 11.71 6.61 4.14
CA VAL A 3 11.05 5.48 4.81
C VAL A 3 10.12 4.84 3.80
N PRO A 4 10.43 3.65 3.26
CA PRO A 4 9.47 2.94 2.43
C PRO A 4 8.26 2.56 3.29
N THR A 5 7.12 3.20 3.02
CA THR A 5 5.84 2.97 3.73
C THR A 5 4.97 1.92 3.04
N ASP A 6 5.27 1.60 1.78
CA ASP A 6 4.41 0.76 0.94
C ASP A 6 4.34 -0.69 1.43
N VAL A 7 5.39 -1.18 2.08
CA VAL A 7 5.45 -2.51 2.68
C VAL A 7 4.42 -2.62 3.82
N GLN A 8 4.35 -1.60 4.67
CA GLN A 8 3.42 -1.53 5.78
C GLN A 8 1.99 -1.35 5.26
N VAL A 9 1.79 -0.51 4.25
CA VAL A 9 0.49 -0.33 3.58
C VAL A 9 0.02 -1.64 2.92
N ALA A 10 0.92 -2.37 2.26
CA ALA A 10 0.62 -3.67 1.67
C ALA A 10 0.21 -4.70 2.74
N PHE A 11 0.92 -4.75 3.86
CA PHE A 11 0.55 -5.58 5.02
C PHE A 11 -0.85 -5.23 5.57
N ILE A 12 -1.11 -3.94 5.81
CA ILE A 12 -2.41 -3.43 6.28
C ILE A 12 -3.51 -3.84 5.31
N THR A 13 -3.27 -3.67 4.00
CA THR A 13 -4.19 -4.05 2.94
C THR A 13 -4.52 -5.53 2.99
N GLY A 14 -3.50 -6.39 3.11
CA GLY A 14 -3.68 -7.83 3.27
C GLY A 14 -4.59 -8.19 4.44
N ALA A 15 -4.33 -7.60 5.61
CA ALA A 15 -5.13 -7.81 6.81
C ALA A 15 -6.57 -7.27 6.68
N LEU A 16 -6.73 -6.12 6.04
CA LEU A 16 -8.02 -5.47 5.81
C LEU A 16 -8.93 -6.33 4.92
N PHE A 17 -8.41 -6.96 3.86
CA PHE A 17 -9.21 -7.82 2.98
C PHE A 17 -9.83 -9.01 3.74
N VAL A 18 -9.08 -9.59 4.68
CA VAL A 18 -9.60 -10.65 5.56
C VAL A 18 -10.60 -10.11 6.57
N ASP A 19 -10.35 -8.93 7.14
CA ASP A 19 -11.29 -8.30 8.08
C ASP A 19 -12.61 -7.91 7.43
N LEU A 20 -12.57 -7.43 6.17
CA LEU A 20 -13.77 -7.22 5.35
C LEU A 20 -14.50 -8.55 5.11
N GLY A 21 -13.76 -9.59 4.76
CA GLY A 21 -14.22 -10.98 4.56
C GLY A 21 -14.73 -11.72 5.79
N ARG A 22 -14.56 -11.13 6.98
CA ARG A 22 -14.65 -11.83 8.28
C ARG A 22 -15.89 -12.69 8.45
N ARG A 23 -17.07 -12.13 8.22
CA ARG A 23 -18.36 -12.82 8.45
C ARG A 23 -18.47 -14.07 7.58
N HIS A 24 -18.13 -13.93 6.31
CA HIS A 24 -18.16 -15.02 5.34
C HIS A 24 -17.12 -16.11 5.68
N ILE A 25 -15.90 -15.72 6.05
CA ILE A 25 -14.85 -16.69 6.40
C ILE A 25 -15.24 -17.49 7.65
N VAL A 26 -15.81 -16.83 8.66
CA VAL A 26 -16.26 -17.49 9.91
C VAL A 26 -17.45 -18.40 9.63
N SER A 27 -18.46 -17.96 8.86
CA SER A 27 -19.61 -18.80 8.54
C SER A 27 -19.20 -20.06 7.76
N GLU A 28 -18.30 -19.92 6.79
CA GLU A 28 -17.76 -21.07 6.05
C GLU A 28 -16.92 -21.99 6.94
N HIS A 29 -16.20 -21.44 7.93
CA HIS A 29 -15.40 -22.23 8.87
C HIS A 29 -16.26 -23.09 9.79
N SER A 30 -17.38 -22.55 10.27
CA SER A 30 -18.36 -23.30 11.06
C SER A 30 -19.01 -24.44 10.26
N ALA A 31 -19.13 -24.29 8.92
CA ALA A 31 -19.66 -25.33 8.05
C ALA A 31 -18.61 -26.40 7.70
N SER A 32 -17.39 -25.99 7.33
CA SER A 32 -16.25 -26.90 7.09
C SER A 32 -14.92 -26.12 7.02
N PRO A 33 -13.84 -26.65 7.62
CA PRO A 33 -12.50 -26.07 7.48
C PRO A 33 -12.04 -25.88 6.03
N GLU A 34 -12.44 -26.77 5.12
CA GLU A 34 -12.06 -26.70 3.71
C GLU A 34 -12.75 -25.54 2.98
N ARG A 35 -14.02 -25.28 3.29
CA ARG A 35 -14.75 -24.15 2.69
C ARG A 35 -14.20 -22.80 3.15
N SER A 36 -13.78 -22.71 4.41
CA SER A 36 -13.09 -21.53 4.93
C SER A 36 -11.75 -21.28 4.22
N ARG A 37 -11.00 -22.34 3.88
CA ARG A 37 -9.77 -22.21 3.09
C ARG A 37 -10.04 -21.69 1.68
N LEU A 38 -11.13 -22.13 1.03
CA LEU A 38 -11.54 -21.61 -0.28
C LEU A 38 -11.92 -20.13 -0.20
N ALA A 39 -12.69 -19.73 0.81
CA ALA A 39 -13.02 -18.33 1.06
C ALA A 39 -11.75 -17.49 1.28
N TYR A 40 -10.83 -17.96 2.13
CA TYR A 40 -9.52 -17.35 2.35
C TYR A 40 -8.71 -17.16 1.07
N CYS A 41 -8.59 -18.20 0.24
CA CYS A 41 -7.85 -18.12 -1.03
C CYS A 41 -8.38 -17.01 -1.94
N ARG A 42 -9.70 -16.77 -1.96
CA ARG A 42 -10.29 -15.66 -2.72
C ARG A 42 -9.83 -14.30 -2.19
N PHE A 43 -9.91 -14.07 -0.88
CA PHE A 43 -9.45 -12.81 -0.27
C PHE A 43 -7.95 -12.59 -0.43
N ARG A 44 -7.16 -13.65 -0.25
CA ARG A 44 -5.71 -13.63 -0.44
C ARG A 44 -5.33 -13.27 -1.87
N ASN A 45 -5.95 -13.91 -2.86
CA ASN A 45 -5.64 -13.63 -4.25
C ASN A 45 -6.00 -12.18 -4.61
N LEU A 46 -7.13 -11.67 -4.11
CA LEU A 46 -7.51 -10.27 -4.33
C LEU A 46 -6.53 -9.28 -3.69
N SER A 47 -6.03 -9.54 -2.46
CA SER A 47 -5.03 -8.67 -1.84
C SER A 47 -3.66 -8.74 -2.52
N VAL A 48 -3.26 -9.92 -2.99
CA VAL A 48 -2.00 -10.13 -3.71
C VAL A 48 -2.05 -9.48 -5.10
N ILE A 49 -3.16 -9.67 -5.83
CA ILE A 49 -3.40 -9.01 -7.11
C ILE A 49 -3.41 -7.49 -6.93
N TYR A 50 -4.03 -6.98 -5.86
CA TYR A 50 -3.99 -5.57 -5.54
C TYR A 50 -2.55 -5.06 -5.36
N ALA A 51 -1.75 -5.73 -4.51
CA ALA A 51 -0.36 -5.35 -4.32
C ALA A 51 0.46 -5.45 -5.62
N ALA A 52 0.27 -6.51 -6.40
CA ALA A 52 1.04 -6.76 -7.61
C ALA A 52 0.66 -5.88 -8.81
N LEU A 53 -0.63 -5.56 -9.00
CA LEU A 53 -1.15 -4.86 -10.18
C LEU A 53 -1.55 -3.40 -9.92
N PHE A 54 -1.74 -2.99 -8.68
CA PHE A 54 -2.16 -1.63 -8.36
C PHE A 54 -1.08 -0.87 -7.62
N LEU A 55 -0.36 -1.48 -6.66
CA LEU A 55 0.76 -0.81 -6.01
C LEU A 55 2.03 -0.82 -6.89
N THR A 56 2.35 -1.94 -7.55
CA THR A 56 3.56 -2.04 -8.39
C THR A 56 3.56 -1.12 -9.63
N PRO A 57 2.49 -1.02 -10.45
CA PRO A 57 2.51 -0.15 -11.62
C PRO A 57 2.35 1.32 -11.27
N VAL A 58 1.73 1.63 -10.14
CA VAL A 58 1.80 2.96 -9.53
C VAL A 58 3.26 3.27 -9.27
N ILE A 59 3.99 2.44 -8.54
CA ILE A 59 5.42 2.65 -8.30
C ILE A 59 6.23 2.75 -9.62
N ALA A 60 5.96 1.92 -10.63
CA ALA A 60 6.68 1.96 -11.90
C ALA A 60 6.35 3.19 -12.77
N VAL A 61 5.08 3.61 -12.86
CA VAL A 61 4.64 4.84 -13.55
C VAL A 61 5.12 6.07 -12.77
N PHE A 62 5.15 6.01 -11.44
CA PHE A 62 5.70 7.04 -10.57
C PHE A 62 7.19 7.24 -10.78
N PHE A 63 7.97 6.17 -10.96
CA PHE A 63 9.39 6.27 -11.29
C PHE A 63 9.66 6.68 -12.75
N SER A 64 8.66 6.67 -13.64
CA SER A 64 8.88 6.85 -15.09
C SER A 64 8.23 8.06 -15.75
N ALA A 65 7.21 8.71 -15.17
CA ALA A 65 6.34 9.58 -15.98
C ALA A 65 5.92 10.97 -15.45
N TRP A 66 6.30 11.41 -14.24
CA TRP A 66 5.96 12.78 -13.77
C TRP A 66 6.89 13.14 -12.60
N PRO A 67 7.11 14.41 -12.22
CA PRO A 67 7.60 14.72 -10.88
C PRO A 67 6.50 14.32 -9.88
N ALA A 68 6.36 13.02 -9.64
CA ALA A 68 5.60 12.50 -8.54
C ALA A 68 6.13 13.17 -7.27
N TRP A 69 5.24 13.54 -6.36
CA TRP A 69 5.62 14.02 -5.04
C TRP A 69 6.75 13.13 -4.48
N GLU A 70 6.61 11.80 -4.55
CA GLU A 70 7.62 10.81 -4.20
C GLU A 70 8.97 10.92 -4.94
N THR A 71 8.96 11.21 -6.25
CA THR A 71 10.19 11.35 -7.03
C THR A 71 11.05 12.53 -6.61
N GLN A 72 10.50 13.60 -6.03
CA GLN A 72 11.33 14.68 -5.44
C GLN A 72 12.26 14.16 -4.35
N TYR A 73 11.91 13.03 -3.73
CA TYR A 73 12.62 12.47 -2.59
C TYR A 73 13.51 11.28 -2.98
N TRP A 74 13.28 10.70 -4.17
CA TRP A 74 14.07 9.60 -4.75
C TRP A 74 14.91 10.01 -5.97
N CYS A 75 14.71 11.18 -6.58
CA CYS A 75 15.29 11.56 -7.88
C CYS A 75 16.82 11.34 -7.94
N LEU A 76 17.56 11.67 -6.89
CA LEU A 76 19.01 11.43 -6.85
C LEU A 76 19.39 9.95 -6.79
N GLN A 77 18.63 9.12 -6.07
CA GLN A 77 18.85 7.67 -6.05
C GLN A 77 18.29 6.98 -7.31
N ALA A 78 17.25 7.54 -7.92
CA ALA A 78 16.61 7.02 -9.12
C ALA A 78 17.39 7.33 -10.39
N GLU A 79 18.10 8.46 -10.44
CA GLU A 79 19.10 8.73 -11.46
C GLU A 79 20.28 7.74 -11.37
N GLN A 80 20.67 7.33 -10.16
CA GLN A 80 21.69 6.29 -9.93
C GLN A 80 21.21 4.87 -10.27
N LEU A 81 19.90 4.61 -10.29
CA LEU A 81 19.33 3.32 -10.73
C LEU A 81 19.58 3.05 -12.22
N ARG A 82 19.71 4.10 -13.06
CA ARG A 82 20.01 3.95 -14.48
C ARG A 82 21.46 3.51 -14.68
N GLY A 83 21.65 2.22 -14.92
CA GLY A 83 22.95 1.62 -15.28
C GLY A 83 23.61 0.80 -14.18
N ASP A 84 23.04 0.77 -12.97
CA ASP A 84 23.51 -0.07 -11.87
C ASP A 84 22.60 -1.29 -11.65
N GLY A 85 23.14 -2.47 -11.95
CA GLY A 85 22.43 -3.76 -11.80
C GLY A 85 22.08 -4.09 -10.35
N LEU A 86 22.85 -3.63 -9.36
CA LEU A 86 22.59 -3.88 -7.95
C LEU A 86 21.37 -3.08 -7.47
N LEU A 87 21.30 -1.80 -7.84
CA LEU A 87 20.17 -0.95 -7.47
C LEU A 87 18.88 -1.42 -8.16
N SER A 88 18.97 -1.86 -9.42
CA SER A 88 17.84 -2.48 -10.16
C SER A 88 17.33 -3.75 -9.49
N LEU A 89 18.25 -4.61 -9.01
CA LEU A 89 17.90 -5.81 -8.23
C LEU A 89 17.21 -5.44 -6.91
N LEU A 90 17.72 -4.43 -6.19
CA LEU A 90 17.12 -3.97 -4.93
C LEU A 90 15.71 -3.41 -5.14
N ALA A 91 15.46 -2.70 -6.24
CA ALA A 91 14.11 -2.27 -6.62
C ALA A 91 13.20 -3.47 -6.92
N GLY A 92 13.69 -4.49 -7.62
CA GLY A 92 12.95 -5.74 -7.85
C GLY A 92 12.61 -6.48 -6.54
N LEU A 93 13.57 -6.61 -5.64
CA LEU A 93 13.38 -7.20 -4.31
C LEU A 93 12.38 -6.40 -3.46
N TYR A 94 12.39 -5.07 -3.58
CA TYR A 94 11.42 -4.22 -2.91
C TYR A 94 9.98 -4.54 -3.37
N LEU A 95 9.75 -4.66 -4.68
CA LEU A 95 8.45 -5.03 -5.23
C LEU A 95 8.00 -6.42 -4.77
N ILE A 96 8.91 -7.39 -4.71
CA ILE A 96 8.64 -8.72 -4.13
C ILE A 96 8.25 -8.58 -2.65
N GLY A 97 8.93 -7.70 -1.92
CA GLY A 97 8.63 -7.36 -0.53
C GLY A 97 7.20 -6.85 -0.32
N LEU A 98 6.66 -6.06 -1.24
CA LEU A 98 5.26 -5.59 -1.19
C LEU A 98 4.27 -6.74 -1.29
N VAL A 99 4.47 -7.62 -2.26
CA VAL A 99 3.64 -8.80 -2.46
C VAL A 99 3.70 -9.72 -1.24
N LEU A 100 4.90 -9.94 -0.71
CA LEU A 100 5.12 -10.74 0.50
C LEU A 100 4.44 -10.11 1.73
N ALA A 101 4.53 -8.80 1.91
CA ALA A 101 3.89 -8.11 3.01
C ALA A 101 2.36 -8.21 2.95
N ALA A 102 1.77 -8.02 1.77
CA ALA A 102 0.33 -8.24 1.57
C ALA A 102 -0.08 -9.69 1.88
N TYR A 103 0.72 -10.66 1.44
CA TYR A 103 0.49 -12.07 1.77
C TYR A 103 0.55 -12.32 3.28
N LEU A 104 1.58 -11.81 3.98
CA LEU A 104 1.77 -12.00 5.41
C LEU A 104 0.64 -11.35 6.23
N GLY A 105 0.22 -10.14 5.88
CA GLY A 105 -0.92 -9.46 6.53
C GLY A 105 -2.21 -10.26 6.37
N ASN A 106 -2.47 -10.78 5.17
CA ASN A 106 -3.62 -11.63 4.89
C ASN A 106 -3.56 -12.96 5.68
N TRP A 107 -2.43 -13.65 5.60
CA TRP A 107 -2.21 -14.93 6.30
C TRP A 107 -2.37 -14.80 7.81
N LEU A 108 -1.75 -13.79 8.42
CA LEU A 108 -1.82 -13.56 9.87
C LEU A 108 -3.26 -13.25 10.30
N ALA A 109 -3.95 -12.36 9.58
CA ALA A 109 -5.34 -12.02 9.85
C ALA A 109 -6.24 -13.25 9.75
N PHE A 110 -6.05 -14.10 8.73
CA PHE A 110 -6.82 -15.34 8.59
C PHE A 110 -6.57 -16.29 9.75
N ARG A 111 -5.31 -16.52 10.14
CA ARG A 111 -4.97 -17.39 11.28
C ARG A 111 -5.57 -16.89 12.58
N TRP A 112 -5.52 -15.59 12.84
CA TRP A 112 -6.18 -15.02 14.02
C TRP A 112 -7.69 -15.14 13.96
N LEU A 113 -8.29 -15.00 12.78
CA LEU A 113 -9.72 -15.14 12.63
C LEU A 113 -10.21 -16.55 12.97
N VAL A 114 -9.60 -17.59 12.40
CA VAL A 114 -10.01 -18.99 12.64
C VAL A 114 -9.62 -19.52 14.02
N SER A 115 -8.67 -18.89 14.70
CA SER A 115 -8.28 -19.25 16.08
C SER A 115 -9.04 -18.47 17.17
N GLY A 116 -10.09 -17.72 16.81
CA GLY A 116 -10.88 -16.93 17.76
C GLY A 116 -10.22 -15.60 18.21
N LYS A 117 -9.02 -15.30 17.72
CA LYS A 117 -8.27 -14.07 17.99
C LYS A 117 -8.59 -12.94 17.01
N GLY A 118 -9.69 -13.04 16.28
CA GLY A 118 -10.05 -12.07 15.25
C GLY A 118 -10.18 -10.63 15.77
N HIS A 119 -10.47 -10.42 17.06
CA HIS A 119 -10.54 -9.09 17.67
C HIS A 119 -9.20 -8.34 17.62
N LEU A 120 -8.06 -9.04 17.49
CA LEU A 120 -6.72 -8.44 17.38
C LEU A 120 -6.40 -7.87 16.00
N ILE A 121 -7.14 -8.25 14.96
CA ILE A 121 -6.83 -7.87 13.57
C ILE A 121 -6.86 -6.35 13.40
N ARG A 122 -7.94 -5.68 13.86
CA ARG A 122 -8.09 -4.22 13.70
C ARG A 122 -7.07 -3.41 14.49
N PRO A 123 -6.90 -3.66 15.81
CA PRO A 123 -5.89 -2.95 16.58
C PRO A 123 -4.50 -3.03 15.94
N VAL A 124 -4.12 -4.20 15.40
CA VAL A 124 -2.80 -4.38 14.79
C VAL A 124 -2.64 -3.59 13.51
N TYR A 125 -3.53 -3.72 12.52
CA TYR A 125 -3.35 -2.96 11.28
C TYR A 125 -3.53 -1.45 11.48
N LEU A 126 -4.35 -1.02 12.44
CA LEU A 126 -4.49 0.39 12.81
C LEU A 126 -3.23 0.91 13.51
N ALA A 127 -2.63 0.12 14.40
CA ALA A 127 -1.37 0.49 15.05
C ALA A 127 -0.22 0.58 14.05
N VAL A 128 -0.11 -0.39 13.14
CA VAL A 128 0.86 -0.34 12.04
C VAL A 128 0.63 0.92 11.20
N GLY A 129 -0.62 1.21 10.81
CA GLY A 129 -0.97 2.41 10.05
C GLY A 129 -0.63 3.71 10.78
N ALA A 130 -0.94 3.79 12.08
CA ALA A 130 -0.64 4.95 12.91
C ALA A 130 0.88 5.17 13.03
N VAL A 131 1.65 4.13 13.35
CA VAL A 131 3.11 4.20 13.44
C VAL A 131 3.72 4.60 12.10
N THR A 132 3.28 3.98 11.01
CA THR A 132 3.71 4.34 9.65
C THR A 132 3.42 5.80 9.33
N THR A 133 2.22 6.28 9.66
CA THR A 133 1.82 7.69 9.45
C THR A 133 2.68 8.64 10.28
N VAL A 134 2.93 8.32 11.55
CA VAL A 134 3.78 9.15 12.43
C VAL A 134 5.21 9.21 11.90
N ILE A 135 5.79 8.06 11.52
CA ILE A 135 7.15 8.02 10.96
C ILE A 135 7.20 8.83 9.66
N PHE A 136 6.20 8.69 8.79
CA PHE A 136 6.07 9.47 7.57
C PHE A 136 6.03 10.97 7.89
N LEU A 137 5.14 11.43 8.75
CA LEU A 137 5.03 12.85 9.09
C LEU A 137 6.29 13.43 9.76
N ILE A 138 7.00 12.65 10.59
CA ILE A 138 8.26 13.08 11.22
C ILE A 138 9.38 13.20 10.20
N LYS A 139 9.50 12.22 9.29
CA LYS A 139 10.56 12.20 8.28
C LYS A 139 10.26 13.08 7.09
N TRP A 140 9.03 13.58 6.98
CA TRP A 140 8.52 14.26 5.81
C TRP A 140 7.81 15.56 6.17
N PRO A 141 8.53 16.69 6.21
CA PRO A 141 7.99 17.96 6.67
C PRO A 141 6.97 18.60 5.70
N ALA A 142 6.85 18.08 4.47
CA ALA A 142 6.07 18.68 3.38
C ALA A 142 5.22 17.66 2.59
N PRO A 143 4.33 16.88 3.23
CA PRO A 143 3.64 15.73 2.61
C PRO A 143 2.61 16.11 1.54
N ILE A 144 2.19 17.38 1.50
CA ILE A 144 1.16 17.91 0.59
C ILE A 144 1.71 19.02 -0.31
N ARG A 145 3.04 19.10 -0.45
CA ARG A 145 3.72 20.09 -1.29
C ARG A 145 4.41 19.42 -2.47
N LEU A 146 4.48 20.14 -3.57
CA LEU A 146 5.02 19.71 -4.85
C LEU A 146 6.14 20.69 -5.27
N GLY A 147 7.32 20.19 -5.62
CA GLY A 147 8.44 21.00 -6.13
C GLY A 147 9.47 20.16 -6.89
N SER A 148 10.71 20.60 -6.94
CA SER A 148 11.84 19.79 -7.42
C SER A 148 12.56 19.12 -6.26
N ALA A 149 13.37 18.08 -6.55
CA ALA A 149 14.23 17.46 -5.55
C ALA A 149 15.19 18.47 -4.88
N ALA A 150 15.71 19.42 -5.65
CA ALA A 150 16.57 20.48 -5.15
C ALA A 150 15.82 21.44 -4.19
N GLN A 151 14.57 21.79 -4.51
CA GLN A 151 13.73 22.61 -3.64
C GLN A 151 13.40 21.88 -2.34
N PHE A 152 13.13 20.57 -2.38
CA PHE A 152 12.87 19.79 -1.18
C PHE A 152 14.08 19.73 -0.23
N GLN A 153 15.31 19.68 -0.76
CA GLN A 153 16.52 19.65 0.07
C GLN A 153 16.88 21.00 0.69
N THR A 154 16.50 22.10 0.03
CA THR A 154 16.89 23.45 0.44
C THR A 154 15.83 24.10 1.33
N ASP A 155 14.57 24.12 0.90
CA ASP A 155 13.45 24.62 1.70
C ASP A 155 12.14 23.90 1.34
N PRO A 156 11.85 22.76 1.99
CA PRO A 156 10.64 21.99 1.70
C PRO A 156 9.35 22.73 2.06
N ASN A 157 9.41 23.74 2.93
CA ASN A 157 8.24 24.51 3.36
C ASN A 157 7.89 25.65 2.39
N ALA A 158 8.81 26.05 1.52
CA ALA A 158 8.56 27.04 0.48
C ALA A 158 7.88 26.45 -0.78
N MET A 159 7.83 25.12 -0.90
CA MET A 159 7.24 24.46 -2.08
C MET A 159 5.71 24.69 -2.16
N PRO A 160 5.14 24.87 -3.37
CA PRO A 160 3.70 25.04 -3.55
C PRO A 160 2.92 23.80 -3.11
N TYR A 161 1.64 24.00 -2.76
CA TYR A 161 0.77 22.89 -2.40
C TYR A 161 0.30 22.10 -3.62
N ILE A 162 0.04 20.80 -3.44
CA ILE A 162 -0.39 19.90 -4.55
C ILE A 162 -1.61 20.39 -5.32
N TRP A 163 -2.53 21.12 -4.68
CA TRP A 163 -3.75 21.66 -5.31
C TRP A 163 -3.51 22.93 -6.13
N GLN A 164 -2.32 23.54 -6.05
CA GLN A 164 -1.95 24.69 -6.87
C GLN A 164 -1.56 24.28 -8.29
N ASP A 165 -1.17 23.01 -8.49
CA ASP A 165 -1.08 22.38 -9.81
C ASP A 165 -2.37 21.59 -10.08
N THR A 166 -3.30 22.20 -10.82
CA THR A 166 -4.61 21.60 -11.09
C THR A 166 -4.51 20.28 -11.85
N GLN A 167 -3.56 20.17 -12.79
CA GLN A 167 -3.39 18.96 -13.59
C GLN A 167 -2.90 17.81 -12.71
N PHE A 168 -1.86 18.06 -11.90
CA PHE A 168 -1.36 17.09 -10.95
C PHE A 168 -2.45 16.66 -9.96
N PHE A 169 -3.17 17.62 -9.38
CA PHE A 169 -4.20 17.35 -8.38
C PHE A 169 -5.33 16.47 -8.93
N VAL A 170 -5.82 16.75 -10.13
CA VAL A 170 -6.87 15.93 -10.77
C VAL A 170 -6.37 14.52 -11.07
N MET A 171 -5.15 14.38 -11.59
CA MET A 171 -4.56 13.06 -11.86
C MET A 171 -4.33 12.27 -10.56
N PHE A 172 -3.90 12.94 -9.50
CA PHE A 172 -3.75 12.34 -8.18
C PHE A 172 -5.09 11.84 -7.62
N LEU A 173 -6.16 12.63 -7.72
CA LEU A 173 -7.51 12.20 -7.33
C LEU A 173 -8.00 11.02 -8.17
N ALA A 174 -7.78 11.05 -9.49
CA ALA A 174 -8.15 9.95 -10.38
C ALA A 174 -7.41 8.65 -10.02
N LEU A 175 -6.13 8.76 -9.68
CA LEU A 175 -5.34 7.63 -9.22
C LEU A 175 -5.85 7.08 -7.88
N LEU A 176 -6.12 7.95 -6.89
CA LEU A 176 -6.69 7.54 -5.61
C LEU A 176 -8.01 6.80 -5.81
N ALA A 177 -8.88 7.32 -6.68
CA ALA A 177 -10.13 6.67 -7.02
C ALA A 177 -9.91 5.28 -7.65
N TYR A 178 -8.98 5.18 -8.61
CA TYR A 178 -8.59 3.90 -9.23
C TYR A 178 -8.09 2.88 -8.21
N CYS A 179 -7.18 3.28 -7.31
CA CYS A 179 -6.68 2.44 -6.22
C CYS A 179 -7.77 2.07 -5.20
N ALA A 180 -8.80 2.88 -5.03
CA ALA A 180 -9.91 2.57 -4.12
C ALA A 180 -10.87 1.49 -4.66
N VAL A 181 -10.96 1.31 -5.99
CA VAL A 181 -11.94 0.40 -6.63
C VAL A 181 -11.90 -1.02 -6.06
N PRO A 182 -10.73 -1.68 -5.90
CA PRO A 182 -10.69 -3.06 -5.41
C PRO A 182 -11.25 -3.21 -3.99
N TYR A 183 -11.03 -2.22 -3.11
CA TYR A 183 -11.62 -2.22 -1.76
C TYR A 183 -13.14 -2.12 -1.81
N VAL A 184 -13.66 -1.24 -2.67
CA VAL A 184 -15.11 -1.04 -2.86
C VAL A 184 -15.75 -2.32 -3.41
N VAL A 185 -15.14 -2.94 -4.43
CA VAL A 185 -15.62 -4.19 -5.02
C VAL A 185 -15.66 -5.32 -3.98
N VAL A 186 -14.59 -5.47 -3.17
CA VAL A 186 -14.56 -6.49 -2.10
C VAL A 186 -15.61 -6.19 -1.05
N PHE A 187 -15.71 -4.96 -0.59
CA PHE A 187 -16.71 -4.55 0.40
C PHE A 187 -18.14 -4.91 -0.03
N PHE A 188 -18.50 -4.65 -1.28
CA PHE A 188 -19.83 -4.99 -1.80
C PHE A 188 -20.01 -6.49 -2.07
N ARG A 189 -18.98 -7.20 -2.54
CA ARG A 189 -19.07 -8.66 -2.77
C ARG A 189 -19.23 -9.47 -1.49
N VAL A 190 -18.69 -9.01 -0.38
CA VAL A 190 -18.78 -9.73 0.92
C VAL A 190 -20.08 -9.45 1.66
N ARG A 191 -20.75 -8.33 1.34
CA ARG A 191 -22.05 -7.98 1.95
C ARG A 191 -23.25 -8.65 1.29
N ARG A 192 -23.08 -9.21 0.09
CA ARG A 192 -24.07 -10.05 -0.59
C ARG A 192 -23.89 -11.50 -0.16
#